data_AF-A0A9W7EZM4-F1
#
_entry.id   AF-A0A9W7EZM4-F1
#
_cell.length_a   1.000
_cell.length_b   1.000
_cell.length_c   1.000
_cell.angle_alpha   90.00
_cell.angle_beta   90.00
_cell.angle_gamma   90.00
#
_symmetry.space_group_name_H-M   'P 1'
#
loop_
_entity.id
_entity.type
_entity.pdbx_description
1 polymer ?
#
loop_
_entity_poly.entity_id
_entity_poly.type
_entity_poly.pdbx_seq_one_letter_code
_entity_poly.pdbx_strand_id
1 'polypeptide(L)'
;MHSSTYHLELLQLSIVTSFIHDIIRPSTTWNAAELLGNLSSLLNPNLSPPPPPPPTTGVPHTFDSIQEVLSTDVTTSYFLSGSLSDSTIYSPSCYFSDPFSGFSGLNRFTSNLSNLSTFVTSYKTKLLTFTPSPKDLTVTSRILVKLQLKLPWKPTLNWVWKVTHFIEKNNEGNYQIIEHKEEWEINPNEGIAQCFRPGR
;
A
#
# COMPACT_ATOMS: atom_id res chain seq x y z
N MET A 1 36.91 -20.29 7.27
CA MET A 1 35.95 -19.71 6.31
C MET A 1 34.49 -20.00 6.70
N HIS A 2 34.06 -19.69 7.93
CA HIS A 2 32.67 -19.89 8.37
C HIS A 2 32.03 -18.62 8.97
N SER A 3 32.78 -17.53 9.16
CA SER A 3 32.33 -16.33 9.87
C SER A 3 31.50 -15.36 9.01
N SER A 4 31.65 -15.40 7.69
CA SER A 4 31.03 -14.43 6.78
C SER A 4 29.54 -14.69 6.52
N THR A 5 29.10 -15.95 6.61
CA THR A 5 27.71 -16.35 6.32
C THR A 5 26.78 -15.96 7.48
N TYR A 6 27.20 -16.20 8.72
CA TYR A 6 26.44 -15.80 9.91
C TYR A 6 26.23 -14.29 10.01
N HIS A 7 27.20 -13.50 9.55
CA HIS A 7 27.11 -12.04 9.61
C HIS A 7 26.08 -11.48 8.60
N LEU A 8 25.92 -12.13 7.44
CA LEU A 8 24.90 -11.80 6.44
C LEU A 8 23.51 -12.26 6.88
N GLU A 9 23.39 -13.44 7.51
CA GLU A 9 22.12 -13.92 8.06
C GLU A 9 21.59 -13.01 9.19
N LEU A 10 22.47 -12.54 10.10
CA LEU A 10 22.09 -11.63 11.18
C LEU A 10 21.70 -10.23 10.69
N LEU A 11 22.33 -9.73 9.61
CA LEU A 11 21.94 -8.48 8.93
C LEU A 11 20.60 -8.62 8.20
N GLN A 12 20.34 -9.76 7.54
CA GLN A 12 19.03 -10.02 6.96
C GLN A 12 17.96 -10.16 8.04
N LEU A 13 18.24 -10.85 9.15
CA LEU A 13 17.34 -10.92 10.30
C LEU A 13 17.05 -9.54 10.89
N SER A 14 18.04 -8.65 11.07
CA SER A 14 17.78 -7.31 11.61
C SER A 14 16.96 -6.42 10.67
N ILE A 15 17.24 -6.45 9.35
CA ILE A 15 16.48 -5.72 8.33
C ILE A 15 15.05 -6.26 8.24
N VAL A 16 14.89 -7.58 8.32
CA VAL A 16 13.56 -8.21 8.25
C VAL A 16 12.77 -7.97 9.54
N THR A 17 13.41 -7.91 10.70
CA THR A 17 12.73 -7.61 11.96
C THR A 17 12.33 -6.13 12.03
N SER A 18 13.17 -5.21 11.52
CA SER A 18 12.82 -3.79 11.34
C SER A 18 11.68 -3.63 10.34
N PHE A 19 11.78 -4.27 9.17
CA PHE A 19 10.76 -4.23 8.11
C PHE A 19 9.41 -4.77 8.58
N ILE A 20 9.41 -5.87 9.35
CA ILE A 20 8.17 -6.39 9.91
C ILE A 20 7.67 -5.46 11.02
N HIS A 21 8.50 -4.95 11.93
CA HIS A 21 8.09 -3.95 12.91
C HIS A 21 7.51 -2.67 12.26
N ASP A 22 8.13 -2.19 11.19
CA ASP A 22 7.74 -1.02 10.39
C ASP A 22 6.54 -1.31 9.47
N ILE A 23 5.98 -2.52 9.44
CA ILE A 23 4.70 -2.83 8.80
C ILE A 23 3.61 -3.09 9.87
N ILE A 24 3.99 -3.39 11.11
CA ILE A 24 3.13 -4.11 12.08
C ILE A 24 2.94 -3.39 13.43
N ARG A 25 3.83 -2.49 13.86
CA ARG A 25 3.68 -1.75 15.14
C ARG A 25 3.94 -0.25 14.97
N PRO A 26 2.90 0.60 15.00
CA PRO A 26 3.07 2.04 15.02
C PRO A 26 2.93 2.57 16.45
N SER A 27 4.03 2.66 17.20
CA SER A 27 4.08 3.58 18.33
C SER A 27 5.51 3.99 18.67
N THR A 28 6.17 4.65 17.72
CA THR A 28 7.02 5.84 17.95
C THR A 28 7.57 6.27 16.60
N THR A 29 7.08 7.41 16.10
CA THR A 29 7.65 8.21 15.00
C THR A 29 8.01 7.44 13.72
N TRP A 30 7.10 7.47 12.74
CA TRP A 30 7.28 7.01 11.36
C TRP A 30 8.29 7.82 10.53
N ASN A 31 9.32 8.37 11.17
CA ASN A 31 10.49 8.95 10.50
C ASN A 31 11.37 7.85 9.84
N ALA A 32 10.98 6.57 9.91
CA ALA A 32 11.71 5.46 9.28
C ALA A 32 11.66 5.50 7.73
N ALA A 33 10.60 6.07 7.13
CA ALA A 33 10.56 6.27 5.66
C ALA A 33 11.49 7.40 5.21
N GLU A 34 11.64 8.46 6.02
CA GLU A 34 12.66 9.50 5.81
C GLU A 34 14.07 8.94 6.06
N LEU A 35 14.22 7.99 6.99
CA LEU A 35 15.47 7.27 7.24
C LEU A 35 15.84 6.31 6.09
N LEU A 36 14.87 5.59 5.51
CA LEU A 36 15.08 4.70 4.35
C LEU A 36 15.35 5.49 3.06
N GLY A 37 14.67 6.62 2.86
CA GLY A 37 15.02 7.60 1.83
C GLY A 37 16.44 8.12 2.00
N ASN A 38 16.84 8.47 3.24
CA ASN A 38 18.21 8.87 3.57
C ASN A 38 19.24 7.72 3.45
N LEU A 39 18.87 6.47 3.70
CA LEU A 39 19.75 5.32 3.49
C LEU A 39 20.01 5.06 2.01
N SER A 40 19.02 5.29 1.14
CA SER A 40 19.20 5.20 -0.30
C SER A 40 20.11 6.32 -0.87
N SER A 41 20.07 7.53 -0.30
CA SER A 41 20.99 8.62 -0.66
C SER A 41 22.40 8.43 -0.08
N LEU A 42 22.55 7.73 1.05
CA LEU A 42 23.86 7.31 1.59
C LEU A 42 24.52 6.20 0.76
N LEU A 43 23.72 5.30 0.16
CA LEU A 43 24.20 4.23 -0.70
C LEU A 43 24.45 4.69 -2.14
N ASN A 44 23.80 5.77 -2.58
CA ASN A 44 24.00 6.35 -3.91
C ASN A 44 23.76 7.87 -3.89
N PRO A 45 24.80 8.70 -3.64
CA PRO A 45 24.67 10.15 -3.43
C PRO A 45 24.21 10.95 -4.66
N ASN A 46 23.99 10.29 -5.80
CA ASN A 46 23.53 10.89 -7.05
C ASN A 46 22.02 10.72 -7.30
N LEU A 47 21.26 10.08 -6.41
CA LEU A 47 19.80 10.01 -6.53
C LEU A 47 19.18 11.37 -6.17
N SER A 48 18.74 12.10 -7.18
CA SER A 48 17.93 13.30 -6.99
C SER A 48 16.54 12.92 -6.46
N PRO A 49 15.92 13.73 -5.59
CA PRO A 49 14.51 13.53 -5.23
C PRO A 49 13.66 13.45 -6.50
N PRO A 50 12.67 12.55 -6.58
CA PRO A 50 11.76 12.56 -7.71
C PRO A 50 11.11 13.95 -7.82
N PRO A 51 11.06 14.54 -9.02
CA PRO A 51 10.45 15.85 -9.19
C PRO A 51 9.00 15.81 -8.73
N PRO A 52 8.47 16.92 -8.16
CA PRO A 52 7.05 17.01 -7.85
C PRO A 52 6.25 16.75 -9.14
N PRO A 53 5.19 15.93 -9.07
CA PRO A 53 4.36 15.69 -10.24
C PRO A 53 3.80 17.03 -10.73
N PRO A 54 3.74 17.24 -12.06
CA PRO A 54 3.17 18.47 -12.61
C PRO A 54 1.71 18.64 -12.14
N PRO A 55 1.23 19.89 -11.98
CA PRO A 55 -0.19 20.14 -11.72
C PRO A 55 -0.98 19.48 -12.84
N THR A 56 -1.70 18.41 -12.48
CA THR A 56 -2.38 17.59 -13.46
C THR A 56 -3.70 18.27 -13.80
N THR A 57 -3.72 19.02 -14.89
CA THR A 57 -4.95 19.44 -15.57
C THR A 57 -5.67 18.20 -16.08
N GLY A 58 -6.43 17.56 -15.20
CA GLY A 58 -7.16 16.32 -15.47
C GLY A 58 -8.58 16.57 -15.95
N VAL A 59 -9.11 15.61 -16.71
CA VAL A 59 -10.53 15.54 -17.04
C VAL A 59 -11.35 15.52 -15.73
N PRO A 60 -12.43 16.31 -15.63
CA PRO A 60 -13.38 16.22 -14.52
C PRO A 60 -13.81 14.79 -14.24
N HIS A 61 -13.54 14.28 -13.05
CA HIS A 61 -14.01 12.96 -12.64
C HIS A 61 -15.47 13.01 -12.21
N THR A 62 -16.26 12.04 -12.68
CA THR A 62 -17.59 11.73 -12.18
C THR A 62 -17.50 10.56 -11.21
N PHE A 63 -18.57 10.30 -10.45
CA PHE A 63 -18.63 9.10 -9.62
C PHE A 63 -18.45 7.82 -10.46
N ASP A 64 -19.07 7.78 -11.65
CA ASP A 64 -18.97 6.64 -12.58
C ASP A 64 -17.55 6.46 -13.13
N SER A 65 -16.85 7.54 -13.47
CA SER A 65 -15.46 7.43 -13.95
C SER A 65 -14.52 6.92 -12.86
N ILE A 66 -14.70 7.37 -11.60
CA ILE A 66 -13.95 6.84 -10.45
C ILE A 66 -14.23 5.35 -10.28
N GLN A 67 -15.48 4.91 -10.44
CA GLN A 67 -15.85 3.50 -10.36
C GLN A 67 -15.11 2.66 -11.41
N GLU A 68 -15.03 3.13 -12.66
CA GLU A 68 -14.34 2.43 -13.74
C GLU A 68 -12.83 2.31 -13.48
N VAL A 69 -12.20 3.39 -13.00
CA VAL A 69 -10.78 3.38 -12.62
C VAL A 69 -10.54 2.42 -11.46
N LEU A 70 -11.35 2.49 -10.40
CA LEU A 70 -11.23 1.58 -9.24
C LEU A 70 -11.47 0.11 -9.63
N SER A 71 -12.42 -0.17 -10.52
CA SER A 71 -12.65 -1.52 -11.04
C SER A 71 -11.42 -2.05 -11.79
N THR A 72 -10.78 -1.18 -12.58
CA THR A 72 -9.54 -1.50 -13.29
C THR A 72 -8.41 -1.78 -12.31
N ASP A 73 -8.18 -0.87 -11.35
CA ASP A 73 -7.13 -0.98 -10.33
C ASP A 73 -7.26 -2.27 -9.51
N VAL A 74 -8.48 -2.59 -9.06
CA VAL A 74 -8.74 -3.82 -8.30
C VAL A 74 -8.47 -5.06 -9.14
N THR A 75 -8.83 -5.04 -10.44
CA THR A 75 -8.60 -6.16 -11.36
C THR A 75 -7.12 -6.35 -11.67
N THR A 76 -6.36 -5.26 -11.80
CA THR A 76 -4.90 -5.28 -12.02
C THR A 76 -4.11 -5.46 -10.73
N SER A 77 -4.80 -5.56 -9.58
CA SER A 77 -4.19 -5.76 -8.26
C SER A 77 -3.22 -4.65 -7.88
N TYR A 78 -3.62 -3.38 -8.07
CA TYR A 78 -2.78 -2.19 -7.85
C TYR A 78 -2.01 -2.18 -6.52
N PHE A 79 -2.63 -2.68 -5.44
CA PHE A 79 -2.00 -2.83 -4.12
C PHE A 79 -0.71 -3.64 -4.13
N LEU A 80 -0.61 -4.61 -5.06
CA LEU A 80 0.48 -5.56 -5.14
C LEU A 80 1.36 -5.30 -6.37
N SER A 81 0.80 -4.70 -7.43
CA SER A 81 1.56 -4.27 -8.61
C SER A 81 2.32 -2.96 -8.39
N GLY A 82 1.88 -2.14 -7.42
CA GLY A 82 2.48 -0.83 -7.14
C GLY A 82 2.03 0.28 -8.09
N SER A 83 1.00 0.07 -8.91
CA SER A 83 0.62 0.97 -10.00
C SER A 83 -0.87 1.29 -10.00
N LEU A 84 -1.22 2.58 -9.92
CA LEU A 84 -2.58 3.08 -10.17
C LEU A 84 -2.78 3.30 -11.68
N SER A 85 -3.97 2.99 -12.19
CA SER A 85 -4.32 3.27 -13.59
C SER A 85 -4.53 4.77 -13.84
N ASP A 86 -5.13 5.48 -12.87
CA ASP A 86 -5.19 6.93 -12.83
C ASP A 86 -5.12 7.42 -11.38
N SER A 87 -4.04 8.08 -10.99
CA SER A 87 -3.87 8.60 -9.62
C SER A 87 -4.69 9.87 -9.36
N THR A 88 -5.17 10.55 -10.40
CA THR A 88 -5.89 11.83 -10.28
C THR A 88 -7.30 11.70 -9.72
N ILE A 89 -7.82 10.47 -9.65
CA ILE A 89 -9.08 10.16 -8.94
C ILE A 89 -8.95 10.41 -7.42
N TYR A 90 -7.72 10.47 -6.88
CA TYR A 90 -7.47 10.76 -5.49
C TYR A 90 -7.19 12.25 -5.28
N SER A 91 -7.69 12.79 -4.17
CA SER A 91 -7.25 14.10 -3.69
C SER A 91 -5.75 14.06 -3.37
N PRO A 92 -4.96 15.11 -3.70
CA PRO A 92 -3.57 15.20 -3.28
C PRO A 92 -3.36 15.02 -1.78
N SER A 93 -4.35 15.42 -0.97
CA SER A 93 -4.37 15.30 0.49
C SER A 93 -5.22 14.14 1.01
N CYS A 94 -5.58 13.17 0.16
CA CYS A 94 -6.37 12.00 0.55
C CYS A 94 -5.80 11.34 1.81
N TYR A 95 -6.68 10.96 2.73
CA TYR A 95 -6.34 10.21 3.92
C TYR A 95 -6.35 8.71 3.61
N PHE A 96 -5.30 8.00 3.98
CA PHE A 96 -5.14 6.56 3.79
C PHE A 96 -5.02 5.93 5.16
N SER A 97 -5.74 4.84 5.42
CA SER A 97 -5.66 4.14 6.69
C SER A 97 -5.80 2.63 6.55
N ASP A 98 -5.18 1.92 7.48
CA ASP A 98 -5.26 0.49 7.70
C ASP A 98 -5.62 0.21 9.18
N PRO A 99 -5.80 -1.05 9.61
CA PRO A 99 -6.15 -1.38 11.01
C PRO A 99 -5.16 -0.91 12.10
N PHE A 100 -3.95 -0.48 11.73
CA PHE A 100 -2.89 -0.08 12.64
C PHE A 100 -2.55 1.40 12.56
N SER A 101 -2.66 2.01 11.37
CA SER A 101 -2.17 3.38 11.14
C SER A 101 -2.94 4.13 10.07
N GLY A 102 -2.69 5.44 9.96
CA GLY A 102 -3.17 6.24 8.83
C GLY A 102 -2.33 7.48 8.60
N PHE A 103 -2.39 8.01 7.38
CA PHE A 103 -1.62 9.15 6.93
C PHE A 103 -2.34 9.88 5.78
N SER A 104 -2.02 11.15 5.56
CA SER A 104 -2.48 11.90 4.38
C SER A 104 -1.38 12.03 3.33
N GLY A 105 -1.77 12.06 2.06
CA GLY A 105 -0.92 12.44 0.95
C GLY A 105 -0.80 11.38 -0.14
N LEU A 106 -1.24 11.70 -1.36
CA LEU A 106 -1.21 10.79 -2.50
C LEU A 106 0.21 10.36 -2.90
N ASN A 107 1.17 11.29 -2.91
CA ASN A 107 2.57 10.97 -3.24
C ASN A 107 3.19 9.97 -2.26
N ARG A 108 2.80 10.06 -0.98
CA ARG A 108 3.24 9.11 0.04
C ARG A 108 2.60 7.75 -0.20
N PHE A 109 1.31 7.71 -0.52
CA PHE A 109 0.61 6.47 -0.85
C PHE A 109 1.21 5.75 -2.06
N THR A 110 1.45 6.46 -3.17
CA THR A 110 2.04 5.87 -4.38
C THR A 110 3.46 5.37 -4.14
N SER A 111 4.25 6.09 -3.34
CA SER A 111 5.59 5.63 -2.92
C SER A 111 5.52 4.34 -2.09
N ASN A 112 4.57 4.26 -1.15
CA ASN A 112 4.37 3.06 -0.33
C ASN A 112 3.95 1.85 -1.17
N LEU A 113 3.04 2.04 -2.13
CA LEU A 113 2.63 0.99 -3.08
C LEU A 113 3.82 0.45 -3.88
N SER A 114 4.64 1.35 -4.43
CA SER A 114 5.86 0.96 -5.16
C SER A 114 6.82 0.17 -4.26
N ASN A 115 7.07 0.64 -3.04
CA ASN A 115 7.93 -0.06 -2.08
C ASN A 115 7.40 -1.45 -1.74
N LEU A 116 6.11 -1.57 -1.41
CA LEU A 116 5.48 -2.85 -1.06
C LEU A 116 5.66 -3.89 -2.18
N SER A 117 5.50 -3.48 -3.44
CA SER A 117 5.63 -4.37 -4.60
C SER A 117 7.01 -5.06 -4.67
N THR A 118 8.08 -4.41 -4.22
CA THR A 118 9.44 -4.97 -4.22
C THR A 118 9.63 -6.12 -3.21
N PHE A 119 8.76 -6.21 -2.21
CA PHE A 119 8.77 -7.24 -1.17
C PHE A 119 7.84 -8.41 -1.46
N VAL A 120 7.08 -8.38 -2.57
CA VAL A 120 6.18 -9.47 -2.96
C VAL A 120 6.86 -10.36 -3.99
N THR A 121 6.97 -11.65 -3.70
CA THR A 121 7.54 -12.64 -4.64
C THR A 121 6.49 -13.19 -5.59
N SER A 122 5.29 -13.43 -5.09
CA SER A 122 4.15 -13.85 -5.88
C SER A 122 2.86 -13.47 -5.16
N TYR A 123 1.79 -13.29 -5.92
CA TYR A 123 0.47 -13.07 -5.36
C TYR A 123 -0.63 -13.62 -6.26
N LYS A 124 -1.79 -13.83 -5.65
CA LYS A 124 -3.05 -14.15 -6.31
C LYS A 124 -4.15 -13.38 -5.61
N THR A 125 -4.97 -12.71 -6.41
CA THR A 125 -6.13 -11.97 -5.93
C THR A 125 -7.40 -12.59 -6.50
N LYS A 126 -8.50 -12.44 -5.77
CA LYS A 126 -9.84 -12.74 -6.25
C LYS A 126 -10.79 -11.66 -5.75
N LEU A 127 -11.38 -10.91 -6.66
CA LEU A 127 -12.47 -10.00 -6.33
C LEU A 127 -13.66 -10.81 -5.79
N LEU A 128 -14.07 -10.51 -4.56
CA LEU A 128 -15.23 -11.13 -3.93
C LEU A 128 -16.48 -10.26 -4.12
N THR A 129 -16.35 -8.96 -3.86
CA THR A 129 -17.43 -7.99 -4.06
C THR A 129 -16.88 -6.65 -4.51
N PHE A 130 -17.64 -5.93 -5.33
CA PHE A 130 -17.38 -4.54 -5.70
C PHE A 130 -18.72 -3.81 -5.64
N THR A 131 -18.86 -2.88 -4.70
CA THR A 131 -20.15 -2.29 -4.32
C THR A 131 -20.03 -0.76 -4.35
N PRO A 132 -20.45 -0.12 -5.46
CA PRO A 132 -20.63 1.32 -5.51
C PRO A 132 -21.90 1.72 -4.74
N SER A 133 -21.83 2.81 -3.97
CA SER A 133 -22.96 3.50 -3.38
C SER A 133 -22.92 4.98 -3.80
N PRO A 134 -23.60 5.38 -4.88
CA PRO A 134 -23.71 6.77 -5.29
C PRO A 134 -24.38 7.66 -4.23
N LYS A 135 -25.28 7.07 -3.44
CA LYS A 135 -25.99 7.78 -2.36
C LYS A 135 -25.05 8.17 -1.22
N ASP A 136 -24.17 7.24 -0.83
CA ASP A 136 -23.24 7.44 0.28
C ASP A 136 -21.88 7.97 -0.22
N LEU A 137 -21.74 8.17 -1.53
CA LEU A 137 -20.49 8.52 -2.22
C LEU A 137 -19.32 7.62 -1.81
N THR A 138 -19.56 6.30 -1.83
CA THR A 138 -18.53 5.31 -1.50
C THR A 138 -18.42 4.23 -2.55
N VAL A 139 -17.21 3.68 -2.68
CA VAL A 139 -16.98 2.43 -3.43
C VAL A 139 -16.26 1.46 -2.52
N THR A 140 -16.92 0.34 -2.20
CA THR A 140 -16.36 -0.71 -1.34
C THR A 140 -16.00 -1.94 -2.15
N SER A 141 -14.75 -2.38 -2.06
CA SER A 141 -14.29 -3.65 -2.63
C SER A 141 -13.90 -4.64 -1.53
N ARG A 142 -14.13 -5.92 -1.77
CA ARG A 142 -13.59 -7.03 -0.95
C ARG A 142 -12.79 -7.93 -1.87
N ILE A 143 -11.53 -8.15 -1.52
CA ILE A 143 -10.58 -8.87 -2.35
C ILE A 143 -9.94 -9.94 -1.48
N LEU A 144 -10.07 -11.21 -1.87
CA LEU A 144 -9.27 -12.27 -1.27
C LEU A 144 -7.85 -12.14 -1.81
N VAL A 145 -6.89 -11.93 -0.92
CA VAL A 145 -5.48 -11.78 -1.26
C VAL A 145 -4.71 -12.95 -0.68
N LYS A 146 -3.98 -13.65 -1.56
CA LYS A 146 -2.89 -14.55 -1.17
C LYS A 146 -1.59 -13.96 -1.70
N LEU A 147 -0.65 -13.60 -0.83
CA LEU A 147 0.66 -13.08 -1.25
C LEU A 147 1.78 -13.75 -0.47
N GLN A 148 2.93 -13.93 -1.13
CA GLN A 148 4.15 -14.44 -0.53
C GLN A 148 5.18 -13.33 -0.46
N LEU A 149 5.71 -13.06 0.75
CA LEU A 149 6.75 -12.06 0.93
C LEU A 149 8.13 -12.62 0.59
N LYS A 150 9.00 -11.73 0.12
CA LYS A 150 10.41 -11.96 -0.22
C LYS A 150 11.29 -11.99 1.03
N LEU A 151 10.97 -12.92 1.95
CA LEU A 151 11.72 -13.17 3.18
C LEU A 151 12.27 -14.61 3.19
N PRO A 152 13.33 -14.93 3.94
CA PRO A 152 13.99 -16.25 3.88
C PRO A 152 13.04 -17.44 4.12
N TRP A 153 12.07 -17.28 5.03
CA TRP A 153 11.06 -18.31 5.33
C TRP A 153 9.78 -18.22 4.49
N LYS A 154 9.74 -17.32 3.51
CA LYS A 154 8.67 -17.16 2.50
C LYS A 154 7.26 -17.11 3.11
N PRO A 155 6.99 -16.24 4.10
CA PRO A 155 5.69 -16.20 4.74
C PRO A 155 4.62 -15.91 3.70
N THR A 156 3.49 -16.60 3.85
CA THR A 156 2.37 -16.52 2.93
C THR A 156 1.19 -15.97 3.69
N LEU A 157 0.77 -14.77 3.29
CA LEU A 157 -0.37 -14.07 3.84
C LEU A 157 -1.61 -14.49 3.04
N ASN A 158 -2.71 -14.76 3.71
CA ASN A 158 -3.96 -15.16 3.08
C ASN A 158 -5.17 -14.64 3.86
N TRP A 159 -5.77 -13.55 3.39
CA TRP A 159 -6.98 -12.98 4.00
C TRP A 159 -7.75 -12.08 3.04
N VAL A 160 -8.96 -11.69 3.44
CA VAL A 160 -9.79 -10.75 2.68
C VAL A 160 -9.45 -9.32 3.09
N TRP A 161 -9.15 -8.50 2.09
CA TRP A 161 -8.93 -7.06 2.20
C TRP A 161 -10.23 -6.39 1.81
N LYS A 162 -10.83 -5.65 2.73
CA LYS A 162 -11.95 -4.76 2.45
C LYS A 162 -11.40 -3.36 2.33
N VAL A 163 -11.73 -2.68 1.25
CA VAL A 163 -11.29 -1.31 0.98
C VAL A 163 -12.51 -0.45 0.72
N THR A 164 -12.63 0.66 1.44
CA THR A 164 -13.69 1.64 1.24
C THR A 164 -13.06 2.94 0.77
N HIS A 165 -13.47 3.40 -0.41
CA HIS A 165 -13.11 4.71 -0.93
C HIS A 165 -14.26 5.67 -0.65
N PHE A 166 -14.00 6.75 0.07
CA PHE A 166 -14.95 7.84 0.30
C PHE A 166 -14.66 8.95 -0.70
N ILE A 167 -15.70 9.39 -1.38
CA ILE A 167 -15.62 10.30 -2.52
C ILE A 167 -16.36 11.58 -2.15
N GLU A 168 -15.76 12.72 -2.47
CA GLU A 168 -16.38 14.03 -2.33
C GLU A 168 -16.14 14.88 -3.58
N LYS A 169 -16.93 15.95 -3.72
CA LYS A 169 -16.63 16.98 -4.72
C LYS A 169 -15.61 17.94 -4.14
N ASN A 170 -14.56 18.23 -4.89
CA ASN A 170 -13.64 19.30 -4.55
C ASN A 170 -14.28 20.68 -4.83
N ASN A 171 -13.54 21.76 -4.54
CA ASN A 171 -14.02 23.13 -4.70
C ASN A 171 -14.38 23.51 -6.15
N GLU A 172 -13.88 22.75 -7.13
CA GLU A 172 -14.13 22.94 -8.56
C GLU A 172 -15.32 22.09 -9.06
N GLY A 173 -15.93 21.30 -8.17
CA GLY A 173 -17.07 20.43 -8.48
C GLY A 173 -16.69 19.05 -9.03
N ASN A 174 -15.39 18.71 -9.11
CA ASN A 174 -14.89 17.42 -9.56
C ASN A 174 -14.94 16.40 -8.42
N TYR A 175 -15.34 15.16 -8.71
CA TYR A 175 -15.29 14.10 -7.70
C TYR A 175 -13.85 13.62 -7.48
N GLN A 176 -13.47 13.41 -6.22
CA GLN A 176 -12.18 12.83 -5.85
C GLN A 176 -12.35 11.94 -4.62
N ILE A 177 -11.52 10.91 -4.52
CA ILE A 177 -11.37 10.11 -3.31
C ILE A 177 -10.62 10.94 -2.28
N ILE A 178 -11.27 11.16 -1.14
CA ILE A 178 -10.72 11.92 -0.01
C ILE A 178 -10.25 11.02 1.13
N GLU A 179 -10.78 9.80 1.21
CA GLU A 179 -10.35 8.78 2.15
C GLU A 179 -10.34 7.40 1.49
N HIS A 180 -9.26 6.68 1.73
CA HIS A 180 -9.06 5.29 1.38
C HIS A 180 -8.84 4.53 2.68
N LYS A 181 -9.82 3.70 3.04
CA LYS A 181 -9.82 2.95 4.30
C LYS A 181 -9.74 1.47 4.05
N GLU A 182 -8.69 0.84 4.57
CA GLU A 182 -8.49 -0.60 4.55
C GLU A 182 -8.94 -1.26 5.85
N GLU A 183 -9.58 -2.42 5.72
CA GLU A 183 -10.00 -3.28 6.81
C GLU A 183 -9.66 -4.73 6.47
N TRP A 184 -9.07 -5.47 7.39
CA TRP A 184 -8.76 -6.89 7.20
C TRP A 184 -9.84 -7.75 7.83
N GLU A 185 -10.39 -8.72 7.10
CA GLU A 185 -11.40 -9.64 7.65
C GLU A 185 -10.77 -10.81 8.42
N ILE A 186 -9.76 -10.48 9.21
CA ILE A 186 -9.11 -11.35 10.17
C ILE A 186 -8.76 -10.48 11.37
N ASN A 187 -8.47 -11.11 12.51
CA ASN A 187 -7.88 -10.37 13.61
C ASN A 187 -6.55 -9.74 13.13
N PRO A 188 -6.31 -8.43 13.33
CA PRO A 188 -5.08 -7.79 12.86
C PRO A 188 -3.81 -8.49 13.38
N ASN A 189 -3.81 -8.97 14.63
CA ASN A 189 -2.69 -9.73 15.20
C ASN A 189 -2.48 -11.08 14.53
N GLU A 190 -3.54 -11.72 14.02
CA GLU A 190 -3.41 -12.96 13.24
C GLU A 190 -2.80 -12.67 11.87
N GLY A 191 -3.16 -11.56 11.22
CA GLY A 191 -2.54 -11.12 9.97
C GLY A 191 -1.05 -10.88 10.15
N ILE A 192 -0.69 -10.22 11.24
CA ILE A 192 0.68 -10.01 11.68
C ILE A 192 1.41 -11.33 11.90
N ALA A 193 0.79 -12.27 12.61
CA ALA A 193 1.40 -13.54 12.94
C ALA A 193 1.77 -14.35 11.69
N GLN A 194 1.03 -14.19 10.58
CA GLN A 194 1.35 -14.85 9.32
C GLN A 194 2.69 -14.38 8.72
N CYS A 195 3.11 -13.12 8.96
CA CYS A 195 4.43 -12.62 8.53
C CYS A 195 5.59 -13.38 9.18
N PHE A 196 5.39 -13.96 10.36
CA PHE A 196 6.41 -14.67 11.13
C PHE A 196 6.35 -16.20 11.01
N ARG A 197 5.38 -16.74 10.27
CA ARG A 197 5.23 -18.19 10.06
C ARG A 197 5.88 -18.60 8.74
N PRO A 198 6.55 -19.76 8.66
CA PRO A 198 7.02 -20.30 7.39
C PRO A 198 5.87 -20.44 6.39
N GLY A 199 6.15 -20.18 5.11
CA GLY A 199 5.18 -20.30 4.04
C GLY A 199 4.55 -21.68 3.96
N ARG A 200 3.23 -21.71 3.72
CA ARG A 200 2.44 -22.92 3.44
C ARG A 200 1.57 -22.72 2.20
#